data_AF-A0A8I2YIB3-F1
#
_entry.id   AF-A0A8I2YIB3-F1
#
_cell.length_a   1.000
_cell.length_b   1.000
_cell.length_c   1.000
_cell.angle_alpha   90.00
_cell.angle_beta   90.00
_cell.angle_gamma   90.00
#
_symmetry.space_group_name_H-M   'P 1'
#
loop_
_entity.id
_entity.type
_entity.pdbx_description
1 polymer ?
#
loop_
_entity_poly.entity_id
_entity_poly.type
_entity_poly.pdbx_seq_one_letter_code
_entity_poly.pdbx_strand_id
1 'polypeptide(L)'
;MSFRSSSSVRTDTRSKQDIRKGLKINRDVQSYHQAREALIQLQASQDILQSFQPIKCEELRVAKDITEENHFGQSSDILPWFRHIGNKISAPWNDEFDRIRWLKARARYERWREELEMVKHEMFWTTLWFKHHQQQWERRRKEAKNSGHMAYAVKQKAVWEKFREKAEESFETSMIVRGN
;
A
#
# COMPACT_ATOMS: atom_id res chain seq x y z
N MET A 1 14.53 13.55 58.79
CA MET A 1 14.13 12.49 57.84
C MET A 1 14.21 13.05 56.43
N SER A 2 15.12 12.53 55.60
CA SER A 2 15.26 12.96 54.19
C SER A 2 14.37 12.07 53.32
N PHE A 3 13.32 12.66 52.74
CA PHE A 3 12.49 11.98 51.74
C PHE A 3 13.23 11.99 50.41
N ARG A 4 13.71 10.83 49.96
CA ARG A 4 14.18 10.63 48.59
C ARG A 4 12.96 10.63 47.66
N SER A 5 12.87 11.58 46.73
CA SER A 5 11.85 11.50 45.68
C SER A 5 12.20 10.36 44.71
N SER A 6 11.28 9.42 44.54
CA SER A 6 11.42 8.32 43.58
C SER A 6 11.44 8.86 42.14
N SER A 7 12.47 8.51 41.36
CA SER A 7 12.64 8.92 39.96
C SER A 7 11.90 8.00 38.96
N SER A 8 10.97 7.16 39.40
CA SER A 8 10.38 6.12 38.55
C SER A 8 9.04 6.49 37.90
N VAL A 9 8.73 7.76 37.69
CA VAL A 9 7.54 8.15 36.92
C VAL A 9 7.97 8.42 35.49
N ARG A 10 7.43 7.65 34.55
CA ARG A 10 7.59 7.86 33.11
C ARG A 10 7.00 9.24 32.77
N THR A 11 7.86 10.25 32.71
CA THR A 11 7.51 11.67 32.57
C THR A 11 6.96 12.03 31.18
N ASP A 12 7.29 11.23 30.17
CA ASP A 12 6.85 11.42 28.78
C ASP A 12 5.87 10.35 28.30
N THR A 13 4.72 10.83 27.85
CA THR A 13 3.78 10.07 27.02
C THR A 13 4.21 10.15 25.55
N ARG A 14 3.84 9.14 24.75
CA ARG A 14 4.06 9.14 23.29
C ARG A 14 3.51 10.42 22.63
N SER A 15 2.33 10.87 23.07
CA SER A 15 1.72 12.12 22.63
C SER A 15 2.57 13.35 22.92
N LYS A 16 3.19 13.45 24.10
CA LYS A 16 4.10 14.57 24.43
C LYS A 16 5.34 14.57 23.53
N GLN A 17 5.88 13.39 23.21
CA GLN A 17 7.01 13.29 22.30
C GLN A 17 6.64 13.74 20.88
N ASP A 18 5.47 13.36 20.39
CA ASP A 18 5.00 13.75 19.06
C ASP A 18 4.72 15.26 18.97
N ILE A 19 4.13 15.87 20.02
CA ILE A 19 3.96 17.33 20.13
C ILE A 19 5.33 18.04 20.08
N ARG A 20 6.31 17.57 20.85
CA ARG A 20 7.66 18.17 20.86
C ARG A 20 8.34 18.10 19.49
N LYS A 21 8.19 16.98 18.77
CA LYS A 21 8.70 16.85 17.40
C LYS A 21 8.04 17.86 16.46
N GLY A 22 6.71 18.01 16.53
CA GLY A 22 5.98 19.00 15.74
C GLY A 22 6.42 20.44 16.01
N LEU A 23 6.60 20.80 17.29
CA LEU A 23 7.12 22.13 17.67
C LEU A 23 8.54 22.38 17.14
N LYS A 24 9.40 21.36 17.15
CA LYS A 24 10.75 21.46 16.59
C LYS A 24 10.69 21.73 15.08
N ILE A 25 9.88 20.96 14.34
CA ILE A 25 9.70 21.16 12.90
C ILE A 25 9.24 22.58 12.59
N ASN A 26 8.24 23.08 13.34
CA ASN A 26 7.74 24.45 13.14
C ASN A 26 8.82 25.51 13.38
N ARG A 27 9.66 25.33 14.39
CA ARG A 27 10.79 26.23 14.66
C ARG A 27 11.82 26.20 13.53
N ASP A 28 12.14 25.02 13.01
CA ASP A 28 13.07 24.85 11.89
C ASP A 28 12.51 25.51 10.61
N VAL A 29 11.21 25.35 10.34
CA VAL A 29 10.50 26.00 9.22
C VAL A 29 10.52 27.51 9.35
N GLN A 30 10.23 28.06 10.55
CA GLN A 30 10.31 29.51 10.79
C GLN A 30 11.72 30.04 10.55
N SER A 31 12.73 29.33 11.05
CA SER A 31 14.13 29.71 10.88
C SER A 31 14.54 29.71 9.41
N TYR A 32 14.04 28.74 8.63
CA TYR A 32 14.21 28.69 7.18
C TYR A 32 13.56 29.90 6.48
N HIS A 33 12.31 30.22 6.82
CA HIS A 33 11.61 31.38 6.22
C HIS A 33 12.34 32.69 6.48
N GLN A 34 12.82 32.91 7.71
CA GLN A 34 13.62 34.08 8.06
C GLN A 34 14.90 34.17 7.23
N ALA A 35 15.62 33.06 7.09
CA ALA A 35 16.83 33.02 6.26
C ALA A 35 16.53 33.29 4.78
N ARG A 36 15.43 32.75 4.25
CA ARG A 36 14.99 32.99 2.87
C ARG A 36 14.59 34.45 2.64
N GLU A 37 13.89 35.06 3.59
CA GLU A 37 13.54 36.49 3.54
C GLU A 37 14.81 37.36 3.52
N ALA A 38 15.81 37.03 4.33
CA ALA A 38 17.10 37.71 4.30
C ALA A 38 17.79 37.58 2.93
N LEU A 39 17.75 36.40 2.29
CA LEU A 39 18.28 36.22 0.93
C LEU A 39 17.58 37.10 -0.11
N ILE A 40 16.26 37.29 0.03
CA ILE A 40 15.48 38.18 -0.84
C ILE A 40 15.88 39.64 -0.61
N GLN A 41 16.03 40.05 0.65
CA GLN A 41 16.44 41.41 1.02
C GLN A 41 17.85 41.75 0.49
N LEU A 42 18.75 40.76 0.49
CA LEU A 42 20.11 40.88 -0.03
C LEU A 42 20.19 40.77 -1.56
N GLN A 43 19.06 40.66 -2.27
CA GLN A 43 19.00 40.53 -3.73
C GLN A 43 19.86 39.37 -4.26
N ALA A 44 19.77 38.21 -3.60
CA ALA A 44 20.43 36.99 -4.06
C ALA A 44 20.04 36.64 -5.51
N SER A 45 20.91 35.93 -6.21
CA SER A 45 20.65 35.56 -7.61
C SER A 45 19.37 34.75 -7.75
N GLN A 46 18.71 34.90 -8.91
CA GLN A 46 17.45 34.21 -9.19
C GLN A 46 17.59 32.68 -9.11
N ASP A 47 18.76 32.14 -9.45
CA ASP A 47 19.07 30.71 -9.35
C ASP A 47 19.02 30.20 -7.90
N ILE A 48 19.51 31.01 -6.95
CA ILE A 48 19.49 30.70 -5.52
C ILE A 48 18.04 30.75 -5.02
N LEU A 49 17.27 31.76 -5.43
CA LEU A 49 15.87 31.90 -5.04
C LEU A 49 14.96 30.81 -5.62
N GLN A 50 15.25 30.32 -6.83
CA GLN A 50 14.56 29.15 -7.41
C GLN A 50 14.90 27.85 -6.68
N SER A 51 16.16 27.72 -6.23
CA SER A 51 16.62 26.56 -5.47
C SER A 51 16.01 26.51 -4.08
N PHE A 52 15.71 27.65 -3.46
CA PHE A 52 15.13 27.79 -2.12
C PHE A 52 13.67 28.28 -2.20
N GLN A 53 12.74 27.37 -2.43
CA GLN A 53 11.31 27.67 -2.56
C GLN A 53 10.62 27.86 -1.19
N PRO A 54 9.46 28.52 -1.10
CA PRO A 54 8.72 28.57 0.16
C PRO A 54 8.21 27.17 0.56
N ILE A 55 8.40 26.78 1.83
CA ILE A 55 7.86 25.52 2.38
C ILE A 55 6.36 25.67 2.62
N LYS A 56 5.55 24.76 2.07
CA LYS A 56 4.11 24.73 2.31
C LYS A 56 3.77 23.74 3.44
N CYS A 57 2.68 23.99 4.16
CA CYS A 57 2.19 23.05 5.20
C CYS A 57 1.87 21.65 4.65
N GLU A 58 1.50 21.55 3.38
CA GLU A 58 1.23 20.28 2.68
C GLU A 58 2.48 19.41 2.53
N GLU A 59 3.65 20.04 2.37
CA GLU A 59 4.95 19.40 2.18
C GLU A 59 5.57 18.90 3.50
N LEU A 60 5.06 19.37 4.64
CA LEU A 60 5.48 18.95 5.98
C LEU A 60 4.81 17.66 6.44
N ARG A 61 3.91 17.10 5.62
CA ARG A 61 3.26 15.82 5.91
C ARG A 61 4.31 14.70 5.81
N VAL A 62 4.28 13.78 6.77
CA VAL A 62 5.09 12.55 6.69
C VAL A 62 4.71 11.84 5.40
N ALA A 63 5.71 11.46 4.59
CA ALA A 63 5.49 10.70 3.38
C ALA A 63 4.66 9.46 3.72
N LYS A 64 3.45 9.40 3.18
CA LYS A 64 2.49 8.32 3.48
C LYS A 64 3.05 6.94 3.13
N ASP A 65 3.98 6.87 2.18
CA ASP A 65 4.79 5.69 1.84
C ASP A 65 5.48 5.01 3.05
N ILE A 66 5.71 5.77 4.12
CA ILE A 66 6.37 5.30 5.34
C ILE A 66 5.34 4.78 6.34
N THR A 67 4.18 5.42 6.43
CA THR A 67 3.15 5.12 7.44
C THR A 67 2.11 4.12 6.97
N GLU A 68 1.82 4.09 5.66
CA GLU A 68 0.76 3.28 5.06
C GLU A 68 1.32 2.50 3.87
N GLU A 69 1.61 1.21 4.05
CA GLU A 69 2.25 0.39 3.02
C GLU A 69 1.37 0.22 1.78
N ASN A 70 0.03 0.23 1.95
CA ASN A 70 -0.95 -0.11 0.92
C ASN A 70 -1.82 1.08 0.46
N HIS A 71 -1.38 2.34 0.59
CA HIS A 71 -2.21 3.46 0.15
C HIS A 71 -2.25 3.61 -1.38
N PHE A 72 -3.41 3.95 -1.91
CA PHE A 72 -3.62 4.20 -3.34
C PHE A 72 -3.03 5.57 -3.74
N GLY A 73 -2.44 5.67 -4.94
CA GLY A 73 -1.94 6.96 -5.48
C GLY A 73 -0.48 7.32 -5.16
N GLN A 74 0.31 6.41 -4.57
CA GLN A 74 1.74 6.62 -4.26
C GLN A 74 2.58 7.13 -5.43
N SER A 75 2.29 6.68 -6.64
CA SER A 75 3.04 7.11 -7.84
C SER A 75 2.86 8.60 -8.16
N SER A 76 1.82 9.24 -7.64
CA SER A 76 1.55 10.67 -7.81
C SER A 76 2.07 11.54 -6.66
N ASP A 77 2.58 10.94 -5.60
CA ASP A 77 3.14 11.68 -4.47
C ASP A 77 4.51 12.27 -4.86
N ILE A 78 4.49 13.56 -5.20
CA ILE A 78 5.70 14.34 -5.46
C ILE A 78 6.37 14.64 -4.12
N LEU A 79 7.64 14.25 -3.98
CA LEU A 79 8.41 14.62 -2.79
C LEU A 79 8.55 16.15 -2.70
N PRO A 80 8.58 16.72 -1.48
CA PRO A 80 8.86 18.14 -1.32
C PRO A 80 10.15 18.58 -2.01
N TRP A 81 10.14 19.76 -2.63
CA TRP A 81 11.27 20.30 -3.40
C TRP A 81 12.58 20.32 -2.59
N PHE A 82 12.50 20.54 -1.27
CA PHE A 82 13.68 20.62 -0.40
C PHE A 82 14.44 19.30 -0.28
N ARG A 83 13.83 18.17 -0.66
CA ARG A 83 14.51 16.87 -0.78
C ARG A 83 15.55 16.85 -1.88
N HIS A 84 15.36 17.65 -2.94
CA HIS A 84 16.24 17.66 -4.11
C HIS A 84 17.39 18.68 -4.00
N ILE A 85 17.37 19.59 -3.02
CA ILE A 85 18.47 20.54 -2.78
C ILE A 85 19.79 19.80 -2.49
N GLY A 86 19.71 18.65 -1.80
CA GLY A 86 20.85 17.84 -1.38
C GLY A 86 21.59 17.11 -2.50
N ASN A 87 21.08 17.07 -3.74
CA ASN A 87 21.81 16.40 -4.84
C ASN A 87 23.15 17.08 -5.19
N LYS A 88 23.39 18.32 -4.73
CA LYS A 88 24.69 19.00 -4.86
C LYS A 88 25.61 18.78 -3.65
N ILE A 89 25.08 18.32 -2.51
CA ILE A 89 25.81 18.04 -1.27
C ILE A 89 25.40 16.63 -0.87
N SER A 90 26.06 15.62 -1.47
CA SER A 90 25.83 14.19 -1.22
C SER A 90 25.76 13.91 0.28
N ALA A 91 24.54 13.90 0.82
CA ALA A 91 24.28 13.57 2.20
C ALA A 91 23.89 12.08 2.21
N PRO A 92 24.65 11.20 2.89
CA PRO A 92 24.44 9.75 2.83
C PRO A 92 23.02 9.28 3.19
N TRP A 93 22.23 10.10 3.90
CA TRP A 93 20.85 9.74 4.26
C TRP A 93 19.89 9.79 3.06
N ASN A 94 20.13 10.62 2.04
CA ASN A 94 19.24 10.73 0.88
C ASN A 94 19.27 9.44 0.05
N ASP A 95 20.47 8.87 -0.15
CA ASP A 95 20.66 7.61 -0.87
C ASP A 95 19.95 6.45 -0.17
N GLU A 96 20.02 6.37 1.16
CA GLU A 96 19.34 5.32 1.92
C GLU A 96 17.82 5.49 1.88
N PHE A 97 17.32 6.72 1.91
CA PHE A 97 15.88 7.00 1.78
C PHE A 97 15.35 6.56 0.42
N ASP A 98 16.04 6.90 -0.67
CA ASP A 98 15.65 6.52 -2.02
C ASP A 98 15.77 5.01 -2.25
N ARG A 99 16.82 4.38 -1.69
CA ARG A 99 16.97 2.92 -1.69
C ARG A 99 15.80 2.23 -0.98
N ILE A 100 15.41 2.69 0.21
CA ILE A 100 14.28 2.12 0.96
C ILE A 100 12.98 2.28 0.17
N ARG A 101 12.74 3.45 -0.43
CA ARG A 101 11.54 3.69 -1.26
C ARG A 101 11.50 2.75 -2.45
N TRP A 102 12.62 2.58 -3.15
CA TRP A 102 12.73 1.64 -4.26
C TRP A 102 12.49 0.19 -3.81
N LEU A 103 13.12 -0.24 -2.71
CA LEU A 103 12.93 -1.60 -2.17
C LEU A 103 11.46 -1.87 -1.81
N LYS A 104 10.78 -0.91 -1.17
CA LYS A 104 9.36 -1.02 -0.86
C LYS A 104 8.49 -1.08 -2.12
N ALA A 105 8.75 -0.23 -3.10
CA ALA A 105 8.02 -0.22 -4.37
C ALA A 105 8.20 -1.56 -5.12
N ARG A 106 9.44 -2.06 -5.15
CA ARG A 106 9.76 -3.36 -5.73
C ARG A 106 9.07 -4.52 -5.00
N ALA A 107 9.11 -4.55 -3.66
CA ALA A 107 8.46 -5.59 -2.87
C ALA A 107 6.94 -5.63 -3.11
N ARG A 108 6.29 -4.45 -3.25
CA ARG A 108 4.87 -4.39 -3.62
C ARG A 108 4.61 -4.91 -5.03
N TYR A 109 5.44 -4.52 -5.99
CA TYR A 109 5.32 -5.01 -7.36
C TYR A 109 5.45 -6.54 -7.42
N GLU A 110 6.46 -7.10 -6.73
CA GLU A 110 6.67 -8.55 -6.65
C GLU A 110 5.46 -9.24 -5.99
N ARG A 111 4.94 -8.69 -4.88
CA ARG A 111 3.73 -9.19 -4.22
C ARG A 111 2.50 -9.16 -5.12
N TRP A 112 2.23 -8.06 -5.80
CA TRP A 112 1.09 -7.96 -6.73
C TRP A 112 1.22 -8.92 -7.92
N ARG A 113 2.45 -9.15 -8.40
CA ARG A 113 2.73 -10.14 -9.44
C ARG A 113 2.41 -11.56 -8.95
N GLU A 114 2.79 -11.89 -7.72
CA GLU A 114 2.47 -13.17 -7.09
C GLU A 114 0.96 -13.33 -6.86
N GLU A 115 0.30 -12.31 -6.30
CA GLU A 115 -1.15 -12.30 -6.09
C GLU A 115 -1.93 -12.48 -7.39
N LEU A 116 -1.48 -11.83 -8.47
CA LEU A 116 -2.09 -12.00 -9.78
C LEU A 116 -2.01 -13.45 -10.26
N GLU A 117 -0.85 -14.10 -10.08
CA GLU A 117 -0.67 -15.49 -10.50
C GLU A 117 -1.47 -16.46 -9.61
N MET A 118 -1.50 -16.23 -8.30
CA MET A 118 -2.34 -16.99 -7.37
C MET A 118 -3.81 -16.90 -7.75
N VAL A 119 -4.32 -15.70 -8.05
CA VAL A 119 -5.72 -15.50 -8.45
C VAL A 119 -6.05 -16.26 -9.74
N LYS A 120 -5.15 -16.31 -10.73
CA LYS A 120 -5.36 -17.13 -11.95
C LYS A 120 -5.47 -18.62 -11.61
N HIS A 121 -4.60 -19.12 -10.75
CA HIS A 121 -4.66 -20.50 -10.30
C HIS A 121 -5.92 -20.79 -9.49
N GLU A 122 -6.35 -19.88 -8.61
CA GLU A 122 -7.60 -20.01 -7.85
C GLU A 122 -8.83 -20.06 -8.76
N MET A 123 -8.87 -19.22 -9.81
CA MET A 123 -9.93 -19.27 -10.83
C MET A 123 -9.98 -20.64 -11.50
N PHE A 124 -8.82 -21.16 -11.93
CA PHE A 124 -8.71 -22.48 -12.55
C PHE A 124 -9.09 -23.62 -11.57
N TRP A 125 -8.64 -23.57 -10.33
CA TRP A 125 -8.99 -24.59 -9.33
C TRP A 125 -10.47 -24.55 -8.96
N THR A 126 -11.09 -23.36 -8.98
CA THR A 126 -12.53 -23.21 -8.73
C THR A 126 -13.36 -23.92 -9.79
N THR A 127 -13.00 -23.82 -11.08
CA THR A 127 -13.71 -24.54 -12.15
C THR A 127 -13.53 -26.06 -12.03
N LEU A 128 -12.32 -26.51 -11.70
CA LEU A 128 -12.05 -27.93 -11.41
C LEU A 128 -12.85 -28.44 -10.21
N TRP A 129 -13.00 -27.63 -9.17
CA TRP A 129 -13.76 -27.97 -7.98
C TRP A 129 -15.25 -28.14 -8.30
N PHE A 130 -15.84 -27.23 -9.08
CA PHE A 130 -17.22 -27.39 -9.55
C PHE A 130 -17.40 -28.63 -10.41
N LYS A 131 -16.45 -28.93 -11.31
CA LYS A 131 -16.46 -30.14 -12.13
C LYS A 131 -16.39 -31.41 -11.27
N HIS A 132 -15.53 -31.42 -10.25
CA HIS A 132 -15.44 -32.52 -9.30
C HIS A 132 -16.79 -32.72 -8.58
N HIS A 133 -17.43 -31.65 -8.09
CA HIS A 133 -18.74 -31.75 -7.46
C HIS A 133 -19.83 -32.26 -8.42
N GLN A 134 -19.85 -31.80 -9.67
CA GLN A 134 -20.74 -32.33 -10.71
C GLN A 134 -20.58 -33.85 -10.87
N GLN A 135 -19.33 -34.34 -10.94
CA GLN A 135 -19.03 -35.77 -11.06
C GLN A 135 -19.44 -36.56 -9.81
N GLN A 136 -19.24 -36.01 -8.61
CA GLN A 136 -19.68 -36.65 -7.37
C GLN A 136 -21.20 -36.81 -7.32
N TRP A 137 -21.96 -35.82 -7.77
CA TRP A 137 -23.42 -35.93 -7.85
C TRP A 137 -23.88 -36.90 -8.95
N GLU A 138 -23.20 -36.98 -10.08
CA GLU A 138 -23.45 -38.00 -11.10
C GLU A 138 -23.18 -39.42 -10.55
N ARG A 139 -22.10 -39.60 -9.78
CA ARG A 139 -21.81 -40.88 -9.10
C ARG A 139 -22.94 -41.24 -8.13
N ARG A 140 -23.35 -40.30 -7.27
CA ARG A 140 -24.46 -40.50 -6.32
C ARG A 140 -25.78 -40.83 -7.01
N ARG A 141 -26.04 -40.25 -8.19
CA ARG A 141 -27.20 -40.59 -9.02
C ARG A 141 -27.15 -42.06 -9.45
N LYS A 142 -26.00 -42.55 -9.90
CA LYS A 142 -25.82 -43.95 -10.34
C LYS A 142 -25.95 -44.95 -9.19
N GLU A 143 -25.52 -44.57 -8.00
CA GLU A 143 -25.60 -45.40 -6.78
C GLU A 143 -26.98 -45.36 -6.11
N ALA A 144 -27.85 -44.41 -6.48
CA ALA A 144 -29.15 -44.21 -5.84
C ALA A 144 -30.15 -45.31 -6.25
N LYS A 145 -30.71 -45.99 -5.24
CA LYS A 145 -31.77 -47.01 -5.43
C LYS A 145 -33.17 -46.42 -5.52
N ASN A 146 -33.38 -45.24 -4.93
CA ASN A 146 -34.70 -44.58 -4.85
C ASN A 146 -34.84 -43.51 -5.94
N SER A 147 -35.99 -43.45 -6.60
CA SER A 147 -36.26 -42.46 -7.66
C SER A 147 -36.16 -41.01 -7.17
N GLY A 148 -36.58 -40.73 -5.93
CA GLY A 148 -36.45 -39.40 -5.33
C GLY A 148 -35.00 -38.96 -5.13
N HIS A 149 -34.13 -39.88 -4.69
CA HIS A 149 -32.69 -39.60 -4.55
C HIS A 149 -32.03 -39.39 -5.91
N MET A 150 -32.44 -40.15 -6.94
CA MET A 150 -31.98 -39.92 -8.31
C MET A 150 -32.38 -38.54 -8.82
N ALA A 151 -33.65 -38.14 -8.64
CA ALA A 151 -34.15 -36.84 -9.08
C ALA A 151 -33.41 -35.69 -8.38
N TYR A 152 -33.16 -35.82 -7.07
CA TYR A 152 -32.39 -34.83 -6.33
C TYR A 152 -30.92 -34.75 -6.79
N ALA A 153 -30.27 -35.89 -7.02
CA ALA A 153 -28.89 -35.93 -7.49
C ALA A 153 -28.74 -35.30 -8.89
N VAL A 154 -29.72 -35.52 -9.79
CA VAL A 154 -29.79 -34.84 -11.10
C VAL A 154 -29.91 -33.34 -10.94
N LYS A 155 -30.80 -32.87 -10.06
CA LYS A 155 -30.95 -31.42 -9.78
C LYS A 155 -29.65 -30.82 -9.26
N GLN A 156 -28.98 -31.48 -8.32
CA GLN A 156 -27.72 -30.99 -7.75
C GLN A 156 -26.62 -30.94 -8.81
N LYS A 157 -26.49 -31.99 -9.64
CA LYS A 157 -25.54 -31.98 -10.76
C LYS A 157 -25.74 -30.76 -11.66
N ALA A 158 -26.99 -30.46 -12.03
CA ALA A 158 -27.30 -29.31 -12.89
C ALA A 158 -26.96 -27.96 -12.23
N VAL A 159 -27.05 -27.85 -10.90
CA VAL A 159 -26.61 -26.63 -10.18
C VAL A 159 -25.10 -26.45 -10.28
N TRP A 160 -24.33 -27.51 -10.03
CA TRP A 160 -22.86 -27.46 -10.11
C TRP A 160 -22.35 -27.23 -11.53
N GLU A 161 -23.07 -27.75 -12.53
CA GLU A 161 -22.81 -27.47 -13.94
C GLU A 161 -22.99 -25.98 -14.26
N LYS A 162 -24.11 -25.38 -13.84
CA LYS A 162 -24.33 -23.93 -14.02
C LYS A 162 -23.28 -23.07 -13.33
N PHE A 163 -22.80 -23.46 -12.15
CA PHE A 163 -21.72 -22.75 -11.47
C PHE A 163 -20.42 -22.84 -12.25
N ARG A 164 -20.09 -24.02 -12.81
CA ARG A 164 -18.91 -24.17 -13.67
C ARG A 164 -19.00 -23.29 -14.91
N GLU A 165 -20.10 -23.37 -15.65
CA GLU A 165 -20.30 -22.60 -16.89
C GLU A 165 -20.18 -21.09 -16.64
N LYS A 166 -20.86 -20.59 -15.60
CA LYS A 166 -20.81 -19.16 -15.24
C LYS A 166 -19.40 -18.72 -14.83
N ALA A 167 -18.67 -19.59 -14.11
CA ALA A 167 -17.31 -19.30 -13.70
C ALA A 167 -16.36 -19.28 -14.91
N GLU A 168 -16.45 -20.26 -15.81
CA GLU A 168 -15.68 -20.31 -17.06
C GLU A 168 -15.91 -19.03 -17.91
N GLU A 169 -17.16 -18.65 -18.14
CA GLU A 169 -17.52 -17.43 -18.88
C GLU A 169 -16.96 -16.15 -18.21
N SER A 170 -17.12 -16.03 -16.89
CA SER A 170 -16.65 -14.87 -16.14
C SER A 170 -15.13 -14.78 -16.12
N PHE A 171 -14.44 -15.91 -15.98
CA PHE A 171 -12.99 -15.97 -15.90
C PHE A 171 -12.34 -15.71 -17.27
N GLU A 172 -12.86 -16.28 -18.36
CA GLU A 172 -12.40 -16.00 -19.73
C GLU A 172 -12.48 -14.51 -20.05
N THR A 173 -13.62 -13.88 -19.76
CA THR A 173 -13.82 -12.44 -19.94
C THR A 173 -12.80 -11.63 -19.13
N SER A 174 -12.56 -12.00 -17.88
CA SER A 174 -11.62 -11.30 -17.00
C SER A 174 -10.15 -11.47 -17.39
N MET A 175 -9.79 -12.61 -18.00
CA MET A 175 -8.43 -12.89 -18.49
C MET A 175 -8.15 -12.18 -19.82
N ILE A 176 -9.14 -12.07 -20.71
CA ILE A 176 -9.01 -11.35 -22.00
C ILE A 176 -8.86 -9.84 -21.77
N VAL A 177 -9.64 -9.25 -20.88
CA VAL A 177 -9.61 -7.79 -20.60
C VAL A 177 -8.28 -7.34 -19.97
N ARG A 178 -7.52 -8.25 -19.35
CA ARG A 178 -6.22 -7.93 -18.70
C ARG A 178 -5.00 -8.28 -19.56
N GLY A 179 -5.19 -8.85 -20.76
CA GLY A 179 -4.11 -9.23 -21.68
C GLY A 179 -3.73 -8.16 -22.72
N ASN A 180 -4.50 -7.08 -22.81
CA ASN A 180 -4.24 -5.87 -23.62
C ASN A 180 -3.89 -4.69 -22.71
#